data_AF-C0NC22-F1
#
_entry.id   AF-C0NC22-F1
#
_cell.length_a   1.000
_cell.length_b   1.000
_cell.length_c   1.000
_cell.angle_alpha   90.00
_cell.angle_beta   90.00
_cell.angle_gamma   90.00
#
_symmetry.space_group_name_H-M   'P 1'
#
loop_
_entity.id
_entity.type
_entity.pdbx_description
1 polymer ?
#
loop_
_entity_poly.entity_id
_entity_poly.type
_entity_poly.pdbx_seq_one_letter_code
_entity_poly.pdbx_strand_id
1 'polypeptide(L)'
;MATFVMQSLGCDVTAINTVQFSNHTGYGQFKGTKSTAQEIAALYAGLKQSFLTDFDVLLSGYAPSAAAVEAVGEIGLDLRRRSRTKPGSFFWVLDPVMGDQGQLYVNEDVVPAYKKIIPHADLILPNQFEAELLSGIKITSPSNLVDAITSLHRTYNVPHIIITSVQLPSITSSTTSAVSSSTATESTDTLTIIGSTARSDGSPRLFKVEVPRLDCFFSGTGDMFAALTVARLREAVFAADADAEADAIACRSAYPFGPATTTTTSQKSFLEVPSAGLRPRSSTTCSFYSLLRNAPSWQSPDFVPANELPLAQSTVKALASMHCILENTMDARMDELAQYPPDDDEVSCLQDAIEFAGLSEAARREAREKRAHLRKTKAAEIRLVRNVELLKNPQGVEFVAEEFKV
;
A
#
# COMPACT_ATOMS: atom_id res chain seq x y z
N MET A 1 2.71 5.31 -13.77
CA MET A 1 1.67 5.36 -12.73
C MET A 1 2.22 5.97 -11.43
N ALA A 2 3.12 5.29 -10.72
CA ALA A 2 3.60 5.71 -9.40
C ALA A 2 4.16 7.15 -9.33
N THR A 3 5.08 7.52 -10.24
CA THR A 3 5.67 8.87 -10.29
C THR A 3 4.61 9.97 -10.36
N PHE A 4 3.61 9.80 -11.24
CA PHE A 4 2.54 10.78 -11.41
C PHE A 4 1.68 10.90 -10.15
N VAL A 5 1.31 9.78 -9.51
CA VAL A 5 0.54 9.78 -8.26
C VAL A 5 1.31 10.54 -7.16
N MET A 6 2.57 10.19 -6.95
CA MET A 6 3.40 10.80 -5.91
C MET A 6 3.61 12.30 -6.16
N GLN A 7 3.94 12.70 -7.40
CA GLN A 7 4.09 14.12 -7.76
C GLN A 7 2.79 14.89 -7.61
N SER A 8 1.66 14.28 -7.99
CA SER A 8 0.34 14.90 -7.84
C SER A 8 0.00 15.16 -6.36
N LEU A 9 0.52 14.33 -5.45
CA LEU A 9 0.39 14.49 -3.99
C LEU A 9 1.48 15.38 -3.37
N GLY A 10 2.33 16.02 -4.18
CA GLY A 10 3.32 17.00 -3.73
C GLY A 10 4.68 16.41 -3.38
N CYS A 11 4.98 15.18 -3.77
CA CYS A 11 6.32 14.61 -3.63
C CYS A 11 7.25 15.06 -4.76
N ASP A 12 8.47 15.48 -4.43
CA ASP A 12 9.55 15.59 -5.40
C ASP A 12 10.10 14.18 -5.70
N VAL A 13 9.97 13.73 -6.95
CA VAL A 13 10.26 12.34 -7.32
C VAL A 13 11.43 12.26 -8.28
N THR A 14 12.43 11.44 -7.92
CA THR A 14 13.44 10.92 -8.85
C THR A 14 13.09 9.49 -9.20
N ALA A 15 13.01 9.16 -10.50
CA ALA A 15 12.62 7.84 -10.97
C ALA A 15 13.79 7.10 -11.64
N ILE A 16 13.93 5.81 -11.31
CA ILE A 16 14.75 4.86 -12.06
C ILE A 16 13.80 3.81 -12.65
N ASN A 17 13.60 3.85 -13.96
CA ASN A 17 12.74 2.88 -14.63
C ASN A 17 13.45 1.53 -14.74
N THR A 18 12.81 0.47 -14.23
CA THR A 18 13.28 -0.92 -14.34
C THR A 18 12.85 -1.57 -15.66
N VAL A 19 11.85 -1.00 -16.32
CA VAL A 19 11.37 -1.36 -17.66
C VAL A 19 10.95 -0.12 -18.44
N GLN A 20 11.07 -0.18 -19.76
CA GLN A 20 10.56 0.82 -20.67
C GLN A 20 9.74 0.14 -21.75
N PHE A 21 8.44 -0.08 -21.49
CA PHE A 21 7.51 -0.75 -22.38
C PHE A 21 6.57 0.22 -23.10
N SER A 22 6.09 -0.17 -24.29
CA SER A 22 5.14 0.60 -25.11
C SER A 22 3.76 0.73 -24.47
N ASN A 23 3.34 -0.27 -23.71
CA ASN A 23 2.05 -0.39 -23.05
C ASN A 23 2.15 -1.43 -21.91
N HIS A 24 1.16 -1.48 -21.02
CA HIS A 24 1.13 -2.52 -19.97
C HIS A 24 0.92 -3.91 -20.57
N THR A 25 1.37 -4.94 -19.87
CA THR A 25 1.38 -6.34 -20.35
C THR A 25 0.00 -6.95 -20.53
N GLY A 26 -1.04 -6.36 -19.93
CA GLY A 26 -2.44 -6.78 -20.05
C GLY A 26 -3.01 -6.72 -21.48
N TYR A 27 -2.34 -6.03 -22.41
CA TYR A 27 -2.66 -6.07 -23.84
C TYR A 27 -2.25 -7.37 -24.55
N GLY A 28 -1.50 -8.25 -23.88
CA GLY A 28 -0.97 -9.51 -24.43
C GLY A 28 0.17 -9.34 -25.45
N GLN A 29 0.46 -8.11 -25.87
CA GLN A 29 1.56 -7.76 -26.78
C GLN A 29 2.14 -6.42 -26.37
N PHE A 30 3.48 -6.32 -26.39
CA PHE A 30 4.21 -5.09 -26.08
C PHE A 30 5.60 -5.14 -26.71
N LYS A 31 6.24 -3.98 -26.83
CA LYS A 31 7.65 -3.81 -27.21
C LYS A 31 8.34 -2.97 -26.15
N GLY A 32 9.66 -3.03 -26.09
CA GLY A 32 10.45 -2.23 -25.17
C GLY A 32 11.64 -2.97 -24.59
N THR A 33 12.25 -2.39 -23.57
CA THR A 33 13.47 -2.90 -22.94
C THR A 33 13.26 -3.14 -21.45
N LYS A 34 14.01 -4.11 -20.91
CA LYS A 34 14.16 -4.35 -19.48
C LYS A 34 15.50 -3.77 -19.07
N SER A 35 15.53 -2.90 -18.05
CA SER A 35 16.79 -2.35 -17.56
C SER A 35 17.60 -3.44 -16.87
N THR A 36 18.89 -3.48 -17.16
CA THR A 36 19.86 -4.37 -16.53
C THR A 36 20.21 -3.86 -15.13
N ALA A 37 20.71 -4.76 -14.28
CA ALA A 37 21.24 -4.40 -12.96
C ALA A 37 22.34 -3.33 -13.05
N GLN A 38 23.18 -3.41 -14.09
CA GLN A 38 24.27 -2.46 -14.34
C GLN A 38 23.73 -1.07 -14.69
N GLU A 39 22.69 -0.96 -15.51
CA GLU A 39 22.06 0.33 -15.84
C GLU A 39 21.40 0.97 -14.60
N ILE A 40 20.68 0.17 -13.81
CA ILE A 40 20.08 0.63 -12.53
C ILE A 40 21.17 1.16 -11.59
N ALA A 41 22.25 0.39 -11.40
CA ALA A 41 23.37 0.79 -10.55
C ALA A 41 24.12 2.02 -11.09
N ALA A 42 24.27 2.15 -12.41
CA ALA A 42 24.92 3.30 -13.04
C ALA A 42 24.12 4.59 -12.83
N LEU A 43 22.79 4.54 -12.97
CA LEU A 43 21.92 5.69 -12.69
C LEU A 43 22.03 6.12 -11.22
N TYR A 44 21.98 5.17 -10.29
CA TYR A 44 22.16 5.47 -8.87
C TYR A 44 23.57 6.01 -8.56
N ALA A 45 24.60 5.50 -9.23
CA ALA A 45 25.95 6.04 -9.12
C ALA A 45 26.03 7.51 -9.59
N GLY A 46 25.33 7.86 -10.68
CA GLY A 46 25.21 9.25 -11.15
C GLY A 46 24.53 10.17 -10.13
N LEU A 47 23.46 9.70 -9.48
CA LEU A 47 22.80 10.44 -8.39
C LEU A 47 23.76 10.66 -7.21
N LYS A 48 24.50 9.63 -6.80
CA LYS A 48 25.52 9.73 -5.75
C LYS A 48 26.61 10.74 -6.09
N GLN A 49 27.14 10.70 -7.31
CA GLN A 49 28.18 11.61 -7.78
C GLN A 49 27.72 13.08 -7.75
N SER A 50 26.43 13.30 -7.95
CA SER A 50 25.82 14.63 -7.99
C SER A 50 25.24 15.08 -6.64
N PHE A 51 25.43 14.31 -5.56
CA PHE A 51 24.85 14.56 -4.24
C PHE A 51 23.31 14.62 -4.23
N LEU A 52 22.65 13.88 -5.13
CA LEU A 52 21.20 13.83 -5.31
C LEU A 52 20.57 12.59 -4.64
N THR A 53 21.05 12.20 -3.46
CA THR A 53 20.59 11.00 -2.74
C THR A 53 19.99 11.29 -1.37
N ASP A 54 19.57 12.53 -1.12
CA ASP A 54 18.87 12.91 0.10
C ASP A 54 17.38 12.59 -0.04
N PHE A 55 17.05 11.30 -0.04
CA PHE A 55 15.68 10.82 -0.20
C PHE A 55 15.06 10.49 1.15
N ASP A 56 13.86 11.03 1.42
CA ASP A 56 13.03 10.63 2.56
C ASP A 56 12.42 9.24 2.40
N VAL A 57 12.10 8.85 1.16
CA VAL A 57 11.38 7.61 0.86
C VAL A 57 11.94 6.95 -0.39
N LEU A 58 12.07 5.63 -0.36
CA LEU A 58 12.23 4.78 -1.54
C LEU A 58 10.94 3.99 -1.77
N LEU A 59 10.40 4.05 -2.99
CA LEU A 59 9.37 3.12 -3.46
C LEU A 59 10.00 2.22 -4.52
N SER A 60 10.04 0.91 -4.25
CA SER A 60 10.45 -0.10 -5.23
C SER A 60 9.27 -0.97 -5.60
N GLY A 61 9.00 -1.11 -6.91
CA GLY A 61 8.00 -2.04 -7.44
C GLY A 61 8.62 -3.05 -8.39
N TYR A 62 7.92 -3.33 -9.50
CA TYR A 62 8.32 -4.34 -10.48
C TYR A 62 9.78 -4.24 -10.92
N ALA A 63 10.50 -5.36 -10.80
CA ALA A 63 11.85 -5.54 -11.32
C ALA A 63 11.90 -6.80 -12.20
N PRO A 64 12.47 -6.72 -13.42
CA PRO A 64 12.30 -7.76 -14.44
C PRO A 64 13.17 -9.02 -14.25
N SER A 65 14.06 -9.04 -13.25
CA SER A 65 15.00 -10.15 -13.00
C SER A 65 15.54 -10.12 -11.56
N ALA A 66 16.07 -11.25 -11.09
CA ALA A 66 16.69 -11.36 -9.77
C ALA A 66 17.83 -10.35 -9.57
N ALA A 67 18.69 -10.18 -10.59
CA ALA A 67 19.78 -9.21 -10.55
C ALA A 67 19.28 -7.75 -10.44
N ALA A 68 18.16 -7.42 -11.07
CA ALA A 68 17.55 -6.09 -10.94
C ALA A 68 16.98 -5.87 -9.53
N VAL A 69 16.35 -6.89 -8.93
CA VAL A 69 15.89 -6.85 -7.53
C VAL A 69 17.06 -6.63 -6.58
N GLU A 70 18.17 -7.36 -6.77
CA GLU A 70 19.38 -7.19 -5.96
C GLU A 70 19.99 -5.78 -6.12
N ALA A 71 20.03 -5.23 -7.34
CA ALA A 71 20.50 -3.87 -7.58
C ALA A 71 19.63 -2.81 -6.87
N VAL A 72 18.30 -2.97 -6.87
CA VAL A 72 17.38 -2.12 -6.10
C VAL A 72 17.61 -2.28 -4.60
N GLY A 73 17.88 -3.51 -4.15
CA GLY A 73 18.25 -3.81 -2.78
C GLY A 73 19.48 -3.04 -2.30
N GLU A 74 20.54 -3.01 -3.12
CA GLU A 74 21.76 -2.26 -2.83
C GLU A 74 21.51 -0.74 -2.72
N ILE A 75 20.58 -0.20 -3.52
CA ILE A 75 20.14 1.21 -3.41
C ILE A 75 19.47 1.43 -2.05
N GLY A 76 18.48 0.62 -1.70
CA GLY A 76 17.78 0.72 -0.41
C GLY A 76 18.72 0.59 0.79
N LEU A 77 19.69 -0.32 0.71
CA LEU A 77 20.74 -0.50 1.72
C LEU A 77 21.69 0.68 1.84
N ASP A 78 22.10 1.31 0.74
CA ASP A 78 22.93 2.51 0.78
C ASP A 78 22.17 3.68 1.42
N LEU A 79 20.91 3.92 1.02
CA LEU A 79 20.06 4.98 1.59
C LEU A 79 19.79 4.74 3.09
N ARG A 80 19.49 3.51 3.50
CA ARG A 80 19.34 3.13 4.91
C ARG A 80 20.61 3.39 5.71
N ARG A 81 21.78 3.04 5.18
CA ARG A 81 23.06 3.26 5.87
C ARG A 81 23.32 4.74 6.11
N ARG A 82 22.94 5.61 5.16
CA ARG A 82 23.07 7.07 5.28
C ARG A 82 22.13 7.67 6.32
N SER A 83 20.93 7.10 6.49
CA SER A 83 19.93 7.59 7.45
C SER A 83 20.11 7.11 8.89
N ARG A 84 21.10 6.26 9.18
CA ARG A 84 21.34 5.66 10.52
C ARG A 84 21.47 6.68 11.65
N THR A 85 21.99 7.87 11.38
CA THR A 85 22.17 8.93 12.39
C THR A 85 20.89 9.69 12.70
N LYS A 86 19.83 9.50 11.90
CA LYS A 86 18.53 10.17 12.06
C LYS A 86 17.41 9.15 11.84
N PRO A 87 17.06 8.34 12.86
CA PRO A 87 15.94 7.39 12.77
C PRO A 87 14.66 8.07 12.27
N GLY A 88 13.89 7.36 11.45
CA GLY A 88 12.66 7.88 10.84
C GLY A 88 12.87 8.82 9.64
N SER A 89 14.10 9.21 9.31
CA SER A 89 14.35 10.10 8.14
C SER A 89 14.32 9.41 6.78
N PHE A 90 14.40 8.08 6.74
CA PHE A 90 14.29 7.30 5.52
C PHE A 90 13.31 6.16 5.71
N PHE A 91 12.40 6.00 4.76
CA PHE A 91 11.41 4.93 4.75
C PHE A 91 11.42 4.19 3.40
N TRP A 92 11.45 2.86 3.41
CA TRP A 92 11.42 2.05 2.20
C TRP A 92 10.12 1.25 2.11
N VAL A 93 9.30 1.61 1.12
CA VAL A 93 8.14 0.84 0.65
C VAL A 93 8.57 -0.09 -0.47
N LEU A 94 8.40 -1.40 -0.25
CA LEU A 94 8.73 -2.43 -1.21
C LEU A 94 7.46 -3.18 -1.64
N ASP A 95 7.08 -3.00 -2.90
CA ASP A 95 6.06 -3.81 -3.56
C ASP A 95 6.75 -5.01 -4.23
N PRO A 96 6.63 -6.24 -3.67
CA PRO A 96 7.38 -7.41 -4.11
C PRO A 96 6.73 -8.06 -5.33
N VAL A 97 6.58 -7.31 -6.43
CA VAL A 97 5.86 -7.75 -7.62
C VAL A 97 6.53 -8.99 -8.22
N MET A 98 5.87 -10.14 -8.08
CA MET A 98 6.34 -11.44 -8.56
C MET A 98 5.27 -12.18 -9.35
N GLY A 99 3.99 -11.98 -9.03
CA GLY A 99 2.91 -12.74 -9.62
C GLY A 99 1.59 -12.48 -8.93
N ASP A 100 0.51 -13.00 -9.48
CA ASP A 100 -0.83 -12.91 -8.92
C ASP A 100 -1.62 -14.17 -9.28
N GLN A 101 -2.72 -14.42 -8.57
CA GLN A 101 -3.68 -15.49 -8.88
C GLN A 101 -3.03 -16.88 -9.07
N GLY A 102 -1.97 -17.16 -8.31
CA GLY A 102 -1.26 -18.45 -8.36
C GLY A 102 -0.22 -18.58 -9.46
N GLN A 103 0.07 -17.52 -10.23
CA GLN A 103 1.01 -17.55 -11.34
C GLN A 103 2.09 -16.48 -11.20
N LEU A 104 3.36 -16.87 -11.43
CA LEU A 104 4.47 -15.93 -11.50
C LEU A 104 4.48 -15.19 -12.84
N TYR A 105 4.72 -13.88 -12.79
CA TYR A 105 4.99 -13.04 -13.97
C TYR A 105 6.47 -12.96 -14.31
N VAL A 106 7.32 -13.42 -13.39
CA VAL A 106 8.78 -13.36 -13.45
C VAL A 106 9.36 -14.75 -13.26
N ASN A 107 10.66 -14.88 -13.49
CA ASN A 107 11.39 -16.12 -13.23
C ASN A 107 11.36 -16.47 -11.73
N GLU A 108 11.39 -17.76 -11.41
CA GLU A 108 11.36 -18.26 -10.02
C GLU A 108 12.57 -17.79 -9.18
N ASP A 109 13.70 -17.46 -9.82
CA ASP A 109 14.90 -16.95 -9.17
C ASP A 109 14.72 -15.55 -8.54
N VAL A 110 13.66 -14.84 -8.90
CA VAL A 110 13.28 -13.56 -8.32
C VAL A 110 12.79 -13.70 -6.87
N VAL A 111 12.14 -14.82 -6.53
CA VAL A 111 11.60 -15.04 -5.18
C VAL A 111 12.73 -15.05 -4.13
N PRO A 112 13.82 -15.82 -4.28
CA PRO A 112 14.98 -15.71 -3.39
C PRO A 112 15.60 -14.31 -3.33
N ALA A 113 15.61 -13.56 -4.45
CA ALA A 113 16.17 -12.20 -4.47
C ALA A 113 15.34 -11.26 -3.58
N TYR A 114 14.01 -11.31 -3.64
CA TYR A 114 13.16 -10.54 -2.73
C TYR A 114 13.36 -10.95 -1.27
N LYS A 115 13.44 -12.26 -0.98
CA LYS A 115 13.69 -12.75 0.40
C LYS A 115 14.97 -12.19 1.02
N LYS A 116 16.01 -11.89 0.22
CA LYS A 116 17.25 -11.25 0.69
C LYS A 116 17.08 -9.78 1.06
N ILE A 117 16.19 -9.05 0.39
CA ILE A 117 16.08 -7.59 0.52
C ILE A 117 14.92 -7.14 1.42
N ILE A 118 13.87 -7.96 1.58
CA ILE A 118 12.73 -7.67 2.48
C ILE A 118 13.19 -7.28 3.90
N PRO A 119 14.23 -7.91 4.51
CA PRO A 119 14.71 -7.50 5.84
C PRO A 119 15.21 -6.06 5.97
N HIS A 120 15.32 -5.34 4.86
CA HIS A 120 15.79 -3.97 4.81
C HIS A 120 14.68 -2.96 4.51
N ALA A 121 13.48 -3.42 4.13
CA ALA A 121 12.31 -2.59 3.88
C ALA A 121 11.58 -2.24 5.20
N ASP A 122 10.87 -1.12 5.22
CA ASP A 122 10.01 -0.74 6.37
C ASP A 122 8.57 -1.23 6.17
N LEU A 123 8.10 -1.24 4.92
CA LEU A 123 6.77 -1.67 4.52
C LEU A 123 6.88 -2.57 3.30
N ILE A 124 6.20 -3.72 3.33
CA ILE A 124 5.97 -4.53 2.14
C ILE A 124 4.49 -4.56 1.75
N LEU A 125 4.23 -4.61 0.44
CA LEU A 125 2.88 -4.54 -0.14
C LEU A 125 2.46 -5.80 -0.95
N PRO A 126 2.70 -7.03 -0.47
CA PRO A 126 2.39 -8.22 -1.25
C PRO A 126 0.89 -8.35 -1.52
N ASN A 127 0.51 -8.98 -2.63
CA ASN A 127 -0.82 -9.59 -2.72
C ASN A 127 -0.87 -10.92 -1.93
N GLN A 128 -2.04 -11.57 -1.87
CA GLN A 128 -2.18 -12.84 -1.16
C GLN A 128 -1.18 -13.91 -1.65
N PHE A 129 -1.04 -14.08 -2.97
CA PHE A 129 -0.14 -15.10 -3.54
C PHE A 129 1.33 -14.84 -3.20
N GLU A 130 1.76 -13.59 -3.28
CA GLU A 130 3.11 -13.17 -2.91
C GLU A 130 3.36 -13.38 -1.41
N ALA A 131 2.38 -13.07 -0.56
CA ALA A 131 2.48 -13.35 0.88
C ALA A 131 2.63 -14.84 1.17
N GLU A 132 1.95 -15.72 0.43
CA GLU A 132 2.12 -17.18 0.54
C GLU A 132 3.54 -17.62 0.14
N LEU A 133 4.07 -17.11 -0.97
CA LEU A 133 5.42 -17.44 -1.45
C LEU A 133 6.52 -16.98 -0.48
N LEU A 134 6.34 -15.79 0.09
CA LEU A 134 7.31 -15.18 1.00
C LEU A 134 7.28 -15.82 2.39
N SER A 135 6.10 -16.16 2.91
CA SER A 135 5.92 -16.78 4.22
C SER A 135 6.10 -18.30 4.20
N GLY A 136 5.89 -18.95 3.05
CA GLY A 136 5.81 -20.41 2.93
C GLY A 136 4.51 -21.01 3.47
N ILE A 137 3.51 -20.18 3.79
CA ILE A 137 2.24 -20.59 4.39
C ILE A 137 1.11 -20.31 3.41
N LYS A 138 0.32 -21.35 3.08
CA LYS A 138 -0.85 -21.21 2.22
C LYS A 138 -1.99 -20.53 3.00
N ILE A 139 -2.59 -19.49 2.44
CA ILE A 139 -3.65 -18.69 3.07
C ILE A 139 -5.00 -19.23 2.60
N THR A 140 -5.61 -20.09 3.41
CA THR A 140 -6.94 -20.67 3.15
C THR A 140 -7.96 -20.34 4.24
N SER A 141 -7.52 -19.73 5.34
CA SER A 141 -8.35 -19.35 6.48
C SER A 141 -7.81 -18.08 7.15
N PRO A 142 -8.63 -17.38 7.96
CA PRO A 142 -8.17 -16.28 8.81
C PRO A 142 -6.97 -16.66 9.69
N SER A 143 -6.94 -17.88 10.23
CA SER A 143 -5.81 -18.36 11.05
C SER A 143 -4.52 -18.43 10.25
N ASN A 144 -4.55 -19.00 9.04
CA ASN A 144 -3.34 -19.11 8.22
C ASN A 144 -2.86 -17.76 7.70
N LEU A 145 -3.77 -16.81 7.49
CA LEU A 145 -3.42 -15.43 7.21
C LEU A 145 -2.62 -14.81 8.38
N VAL A 146 -3.08 -14.99 9.63
CA VAL A 146 -2.35 -14.53 10.82
C VAL A 146 -0.99 -15.23 10.93
N ASP A 147 -0.92 -16.54 10.69
CA ASP A 147 0.33 -17.30 10.71
C ASP A 147 1.31 -16.80 9.64
N ALA A 148 0.83 -16.54 8.41
CA ALA A 148 1.62 -16.00 7.32
C ALA A 148 2.20 -14.63 7.66
N ILE A 149 1.37 -13.69 8.13
CA ILE A 149 1.80 -12.35 8.53
C ILE A 149 2.79 -12.41 9.70
N THR A 150 2.52 -13.24 10.71
CA THR A 150 3.42 -13.44 11.86
C THR A 150 4.77 -13.99 11.39
N SER A 151 4.77 -14.97 10.48
CA SER A 151 5.97 -15.52 9.86
C SER A 151 6.77 -14.45 9.12
N LEU A 152 6.12 -13.59 8.33
CA LEU A 152 6.77 -12.49 7.61
C LEU A 152 7.45 -11.51 8.57
N HIS A 153 6.74 -11.04 9.59
CA HIS A 153 7.29 -10.14 10.61
C HIS A 153 8.50 -10.76 11.32
N ARG A 154 8.41 -12.03 11.76
CA ARG A 154 9.49 -12.66 12.54
C ARG A 154 10.68 -13.09 11.69
N THR A 155 10.42 -13.63 10.50
CA THR A 155 11.47 -14.16 9.61
C THR A 155 12.29 -13.04 9.00
N TYR A 156 11.62 -11.97 8.58
CA TYR A 156 12.29 -10.86 7.89
C TYR A 156 12.48 -9.62 8.76
N ASN A 157 11.94 -9.57 9.98
CA ASN A 157 11.96 -8.37 10.83
C ASN A 157 11.37 -7.13 10.11
N VAL A 158 10.38 -7.35 9.24
CA VAL A 158 9.70 -6.26 8.51
C VAL A 158 8.70 -5.57 9.45
N PRO A 159 8.75 -4.24 9.63
CA PRO A 159 7.86 -3.52 10.56
C PRO A 159 6.39 -3.49 10.13
N HIS A 160 6.13 -3.23 8.85
CA HIS A 160 4.80 -3.02 8.32
C HIS A 160 4.51 -3.93 7.12
N ILE A 161 3.29 -4.42 7.03
CA ILE A 161 2.81 -5.27 5.92
C ILE A 161 1.42 -4.77 5.54
N ILE A 162 1.14 -4.63 4.25
CA ILE A 162 -0.24 -4.58 3.75
C ILE A 162 -0.40 -5.68 2.70
N ILE A 163 -1.25 -6.66 2.99
CA ILE A 163 -1.66 -7.67 2.02
C ILE A 163 -2.83 -7.14 1.22
N THR A 164 -2.62 -6.96 -0.08
CA THR A 164 -3.66 -6.50 -1.01
C THR A 164 -4.55 -7.67 -1.45
N SER A 165 -5.86 -7.41 -1.59
CA SER A 165 -6.85 -8.33 -2.18
C SER A 165 -6.86 -9.76 -1.59
N VAL A 166 -7.07 -9.87 -0.28
CA VAL A 166 -7.28 -11.16 0.39
C VAL A 166 -8.66 -11.71 0.04
N GLN A 167 -8.70 -12.94 -0.47
CA GLN A 167 -9.92 -13.66 -0.81
C GLN A 167 -10.08 -14.84 0.15
N LEU A 168 -10.91 -14.67 1.17
CA LEU A 168 -11.22 -15.71 2.17
C LEU A 168 -12.73 -15.87 2.33
N PRO A 169 -13.30 -17.09 2.17
CA PRO A 169 -14.73 -17.33 2.30
C PRO A 169 -15.35 -16.90 3.64
N SER A 170 -14.54 -16.92 4.72
CA SER A 170 -15.01 -16.64 6.08
C SER A 170 -14.90 -15.16 6.49
N ILE A 171 -14.09 -14.35 5.80
CA ILE A 171 -13.92 -12.93 6.16
C ILE A 171 -15.12 -12.12 5.66
N THR A 172 -15.64 -12.45 4.47
CA THR A 172 -16.74 -11.74 3.81
C THR A 172 -18.10 -11.92 4.49
N SER A 173 -18.24 -12.76 5.51
CA SER A 173 -19.55 -13.13 6.09
C SER A 173 -19.78 -12.67 7.55
N SER A 174 -18.83 -11.98 8.20
CA SER A 174 -18.87 -11.83 9.66
C SER A 174 -19.41 -10.52 10.24
N THR A 175 -20.06 -9.63 9.48
CA THR A 175 -20.61 -8.35 10.02
C THR A 175 -22.13 -8.19 9.95
N THR A 176 -22.91 -9.18 9.53
CA THR A 176 -24.37 -9.17 9.67
C THR A 176 -24.86 -10.20 10.70
N SER A 177 -24.47 -10.01 11.96
CA SER A 177 -25.03 -10.73 13.11
C SER A 177 -25.57 -9.74 14.15
N ALA A 178 -26.56 -8.93 13.76
CA ALA A 178 -27.58 -8.37 14.65
C ALA A 178 -28.57 -7.51 13.84
N VAL A 179 -29.69 -8.12 13.43
CA VAL A 179 -31.05 -7.57 13.28
C VAL A 179 -31.77 -8.40 12.21
N SER A 180 -32.77 -9.13 12.66
CA SER A 180 -33.71 -9.90 11.85
C SER A 180 -34.50 -9.00 10.90
N SER A 181 -34.48 -9.30 9.60
CA SER A 181 -35.67 -9.26 8.73
C SER A 181 -35.33 -9.77 7.33
N SER A 182 -36.28 -10.51 6.76
CA SER A 182 -36.26 -11.11 5.45
C SER A 182 -36.17 -10.09 4.32
N THR A 183 -34.99 -9.96 3.73
CA THR A 183 -34.78 -9.54 2.34
C THR A 183 -33.46 -10.15 1.93
N ALA A 184 -33.44 -10.83 0.79
CA ALA A 184 -32.22 -11.40 0.22
C ALA A 184 -31.15 -10.32 0.16
N THR A 185 -30.25 -10.31 1.13
CA THR A 185 -29.07 -9.46 1.12
C THR A 185 -28.24 -9.95 -0.05
N GLU A 186 -28.25 -9.18 -1.15
CA GLU A 186 -27.25 -9.28 -2.18
C GLU A 186 -25.90 -9.36 -1.47
N SER A 187 -25.22 -10.50 -1.58
CA SER A 187 -23.86 -10.62 -1.09
C SER A 187 -23.03 -9.65 -1.93
N THR A 188 -22.79 -8.45 -1.41
CA THR A 188 -21.92 -7.48 -2.06
C THR A 188 -20.53 -8.11 -2.10
N ASP A 189 -20.03 -8.40 -3.31
CA ASP A 189 -18.68 -8.93 -3.51
C ASP A 189 -17.70 -7.86 -3.02
N THR A 190 -16.94 -8.16 -1.95
CA THR A 190 -15.98 -7.22 -1.35
C THR A 190 -14.56 -7.71 -1.52
N LEU A 191 -13.63 -6.76 -1.62
CA LEU A 191 -12.20 -7.00 -1.51
C LEU A 191 -11.78 -6.67 -0.09
N THR A 192 -11.06 -7.60 0.55
CA THR A 192 -10.48 -7.37 1.88
C THR A 192 -9.01 -6.99 1.73
N ILE A 193 -8.60 -5.91 2.41
CA ILE A 193 -7.21 -5.52 2.58
C ILE A 193 -6.84 -5.78 4.04
N ILE A 194 -5.69 -6.40 4.27
CA ILE A 194 -5.21 -6.71 5.61
C ILE A 194 -3.91 -5.98 5.84
N GLY A 195 -3.88 -5.08 6.82
CA GLY A 195 -2.67 -4.42 7.24
C GLY A 195 -2.17 -4.93 8.58
N SER A 196 -0.86 -4.85 8.76
CA SER A 196 -0.22 -5.21 10.01
C SER A 196 0.97 -4.33 10.33
N THR A 197 1.10 -3.99 11.61
CA THR A 197 2.32 -3.42 12.17
C THR A 197 2.80 -4.32 13.29
N ALA A 198 4.06 -4.74 13.26
CA ALA A 198 4.65 -5.53 14.32
C ALA A 198 4.61 -4.77 15.66
N ARG A 199 4.41 -5.52 16.75
CA ARG A 199 4.73 -5.09 18.10
C ARG A 199 6.20 -5.29 18.38
N SER A 200 6.70 -4.75 19.50
CA SER A 200 8.08 -4.94 19.94
C SER A 200 8.49 -6.41 20.13
N ASP A 201 7.53 -7.31 20.37
CA ASP A 201 7.75 -8.76 20.51
C ASP A 201 7.62 -9.55 19.19
N GLY A 202 7.41 -8.84 18.07
CA GLY A 202 7.22 -9.43 16.74
C GLY A 202 5.85 -10.05 16.50
N SER A 203 4.88 -9.90 17.41
CA SER A 203 3.49 -10.26 17.17
C SER A 203 2.77 -9.19 16.34
N PRO A 204 1.78 -9.57 15.50
CA PRO A 204 1.13 -8.63 14.59
C PRO A 204 0.02 -7.81 15.26
N ARG A 205 -0.08 -6.51 14.93
CA ARG A 205 -1.30 -5.70 15.14
C ARG A 205 -2.07 -5.62 13.83
N LEU A 206 -3.10 -6.43 13.71
CA LEU A 206 -3.85 -6.61 12.47
C LEU A 206 -5.05 -5.68 12.39
N PHE A 207 -5.23 -5.06 11.24
CA PHE A 207 -6.46 -4.40 10.87
C PHE A 207 -6.94 -4.89 9.50
N LYS A 208 -8.24 -4.79 9.26
CA LYS A 208 -8.84 -5.04 7.95
C LYS A 208 -9.53 -3.78 7.44
N VAL A 209 -9.56 -3.63 6.12
CA VAL A 209 -10.40 -2.67 5.42
C VAL A 209 -11.15 -3.43 4.33
N GLU A 210 -12.47 -3.34 4.33
CA GLU A 210 -13.32 -3.93 3.29
C GLU A 210 -13.75 -2.85 2.32
N VAL A 211 -13.62 -3.14 1.02
CA VAL A 211 -14.04 -2.23 -0.06
C VAL A 211 -14.90 -2.98 -1.06
N PRO A 212 -15.91 -2.35 -1.67
CA PRO A 212 -16.69 -2.99 -2.72
C PRO A 212 -15.79 -3.37 -3.90
N ARG A 213 -15.97 -4.58 -4.41
CA ARG A 213 -15.27 -5.03 -5.61
C ARG A 213 -15.94 -4.41 -6.84
N LEU A 214 -15.15 -3.77 -7.68
CA LEU A 214 -15.59 -3.31 -9.00
C LEU A 214 -15.44 -4.46 -10.00
N ASP A 215 -16.49 -4.72 -10.80
CA ASP A 215 -16.50 -5.75 -11.84
C ASP A 215 -15.74 -5.27 -13.10
N CYS A 216 -14.46 -4.98 -12.93
CA CYS A 216 -13.56 -4.58 -13.98
C CYS A 216 -12.12 -4.93 -13.62
N PHE A 217 -11.37 -5.45 -14.58
CA PHE A 217 -9.94 -5.66 -14.42
C PHE A 217 -9.18 -4.39 -14.82
N PHE A 218 -8.46 -3.79 -13.86
CA PHE A 218 -7.67 -2.59 -14.07
C PHE A 218 -6.19 -2.92 -13.98
N SER A 219 -5.41 -2.50 -14.97
CA SER A 219 -3.95 -2.61 -14.94
C SER A 219 -3.31 -1.40 -14.26
N GLY A 220 -2.37 -1.64 -13.34
CA GLY A 220 -1.64 -0.59 -12.62
C GLY A 220 -2.24 -0.18 -11.28
N THR A 221 -3.20 -0.94 -10.74
CA THR A 221 -3.76 -0.72 -9.40
C THR A 221 -2.73 -0.88 -8.29
N GLY A 222 -1.82 -1.85 -8.41
CA GLY A 222 -0.69 -2.03 -7.48
C GLY A 222 0.22 -0.80 -7.43
N ASP A 223 0.69 -0.32 -8.59
CA ASP A 223 1.50 0.90 -8.68
C ASP A 223 0.78 2.12 -8.07
N MET A 224 -0.53 2.26 -8.32
CA MET A 224 -1.33 3.34 -7.76
C MET A 224 -1.46 3.22 -6.25
N PHE A 225 -1.74 2.02 -5.74
CA PHE A 225 -1.86 1.76 -4.30
C PHE A 225 -0.53 2.01 -3.58
N ALA A 226 0.57 1.52 -4.11
CA ALA A 226 1.90 1.70 -3.52
C ALA A 226 2.30 3.18 -3.46
N ALA A 227 2.06 3.93 -4.53
CA ALA A 227 2.32 5.37 -4.58
C ALA A 227 1.43 6.19 -3.65
N LEU A 228 0.13 5.85 -3.57
CA LEU A 228 -0.78 6.45 -2.59
C LEU A 228 -0.32 6.16 -1.18
N THR A 229 0.06 4.91 -0.90
CA THR A 229 0.50 4.47 0.43
C THR A 229 1.71 5.28 0.90
N VAL A 230 2.70 5.55 0.04
CA VAL A 230 3.85 6.42 0.37
C VAL A 230 3.40 7.79 0.89
N ALA A 231 2.58 8.50 0.10
CA ALA A 231 2.17 9.86 0.44
C ALA A 231 1.22 9.86 1.65
N ARG A 232 0.20 8.99 1.65
CA ARG A 232 -0.80 8.92 2.71
C ARG A 232 -0.23 8.45 4.04
N LEU A 233 0.76 7.56 4.04
CA LEU A 233 1.43 7.12 5.26
C LEU A 233 2.21 8.26 5.89
N ARG A 234 2.97 9.02 5.09
CA ARG A 234 3.69 10.21 5.59
C ARG A 234 2.72 11.25 6.16
N GLU A 235 1.61 11.52 5.47
CA GLU A 235 0.55 12.40 5.98
C GLU A 235 0.00 11.92 7.33
N ALA A 236 -0.33 10.62 7.45
CA ALA A 236 -0.87 10.04 8.67
C ALA A 236 0.13 10.06 9.84
N VAL A 237 1.42 9.85 9.58
CA VAL A 237 2.48 9.97 10.59
C VAL A 237 2.59 11.40 11.12
N PHE A 238 2.54 12.39 10.22
CA PHE A 238 2.63 13.80 10.60
C PHE A 238 1.37 14.27 11.34
N ALA A 239 0.19 13.74 10.99
CA ALA A 239 -1.06 13.99 11.70
C ALA A 239 -1.01 13.42 13.13
N ALA A 240 -0.58 12.17 13.30
CA ALA A 240 -0.43 11.54 14.61
C ALA A 240 0.54 12.32 15.53
N ASP A 241 1.60 12.88 14.95
CA ASP A 241 2.52 13.75 15.70
C ASP A 241 1.87 15.08 16.13
N ALA A 242 1.07 15.70 15.25
CA ALA A 242 0.36 16.93 15.58
C ALA A 242 -0.67 16.71 16.70
N ASP A 243 -1.38 15.58 16.68
CA ASP A 243 -2.30 15.19 17.74
C ASP A 243 -1.57 14.97 19.07
N ALA A 244 -0.44 14.25 19.06
CA ALA A 244 0.37 14.02 20.26
C ALA A 244 0.94 15.33 20.84
N GLU A 245 1.35 16.27 19.99
CA GLU A 245 1.81 17.60 20.41
C GLU A 245 0.67 18.43 21.02
N ALA A 246 -0.52 18.40 20.40
CA ALA A 246 -1.71 19.09 20.90
C ALA A 246 -2.14 18.55 22.27
N ASP A 247 -2.16 17.22 22.44
CA ASP A 247 -2.47 16.56 23.72
C ASP A 247 -1.45 16.93 24.80
N ALA A 248 -0.17 16.98 24.46
CA ALA A 248 0.87 17.38 25.41
C ALA A 248 0.73 18.84 25.85
N ILE A 249 0.33 19.74 24.94
CA ILE A 249 0.02 21.15 25.26
C ILE A 249 -1.21 21.21 26.17
N ALA A 250 -2.29 20.51 25.82
CA ALA A 250 -3.53 20.46 26.60
C ALA A 250 -3.25 19.95 28.02
N CYS A 251 -2.47 18.87 28.17
CA CYS A 251 -2.09 18.32 29.47
C CYS A 251 -1.29 19.33 30.32
N ARG A 252 -0.32 20.04 29.73
CA ARG A 252 0.42 21.12 30.43
C ARG A 252 -0.49 22.28 30.85
N SER A 253 -1.47 22.62 30.02
CA SER A 253 -2.43 23.69 30.34
C SER A 253 -3.41 23.31 31.46
N ALA A 254 -3.82 22.03 31.52
CA ALA A 254 -4.71 21.50 32.55
C ALA A 254 -3.99 21.28 33.89
N TYR A 255 -2.69 21.00 33.86
CA TYR A 255 -1.84 20.78 35.04
C TYR A 255 -0.62 21.71 35.04
N PRO A 256 -0.80 23.04 35.18
CA PRO A 256 0.32 23.99 35.16
C PRO A 256 1.28 23.80 36.34
N PHE A 257 0.82 23.15 37.42
CA PHE A 257 1.61 22.76 38.59
C PHE A 257 2.01 21.27 38.59
N GLY A 258 2.19 20.64 37.42
CA GLY A 258 2.96 19.39 37.33
C GLY A 258 4.35 19.60 37.93
N PRO A 259 4.98 18.57 38.54
CA PRO A 259 6.13 18.76 39.40
C PRO A 259 7.20 19.55 38.64
N ALA A 260 7.49 20.75 39.15
CA ALA A 260 8.68 21.48 38.77
C ALA A 260 9.83 20.48 38.80
N THR A 261 10.61 20.44 37.72
CA THR A 261 11.81 19.64 37.63
C THR A 261 12.82 20.27 38.59
N THR A 262 12.60 20.07 39.89
CA THR A 262 13.46 20.60 40.94
C THR A 262 14.70 19.74 40.91
N THR A 263 15.73 20.29 40.27
CA THR A 263 17.10 19.82 40.32
C THR A 263 17.41 19.48 41.77
N THR A 264 17.68 18.21 42.02
CA THR A 264 17.76 17.64 43.36
C THR A 264 18.95 18.24 44.09
N THR A 265 18.69 19.22 44.96
CA THR A 265 19.60 19.54 46.07
C THR A 265 18.95 19.05 47.35
N SER A 266 19.53 17.96 47.87
CA SER A 266 19.31 17.38 49.18
C SER A 266 19.13 18.44 50.27
N GLN A 267 18.00 18.41 51.00
CA GLN A 267 17.98 18.60 52.46
C GLN A 267 16.60 18.32 53.09
N LYS A 268 16.56 17.20 53.82
CA LYS A 268 15.96 16.94 55.14
C LYS A 268 14.77 17.78 55.66
N SER A 269 13.75 17.00 56.03
CA SER A 269 13.06 16.96 57.34
C SER A 269 11.65 17.57 57.51
N PHE A 270 10.77 16.66 57.96
CA PHE A 270 9.81 16.74 59.07
C PHE A 270 8.34 17.17 58.81
N LEU A 271 7.47 16.33 59.39
CA LEU A 271 6.05 16.46 59.78
C LEU A 271 4.93 15.89 58.89
N GLU A 272 4.40 14.77 59.40
CA GLU A 272 3.08 14.18 59.15
C GLU A 272 1.95 15.03 59.74
N VAL A 273 0.84 15.20 59.00
CA VAL A 273 -0.54 15.38 59.51
C VAL A 273 -1.52 14.80 58.47
N PRO A 274 -2.61 14.09 58.85
CA PRO A 274 -3.46 13.36 57.91
C PRO A 274 -4.69 14.17 57.46
N SER A 275 -5.12 14.01 56.21
CA SER A 275 -6.51 14.31 55.82
C SER A 275 -6.98 13.45 54.66
N ALA A 276 -8.26 13.13 54.71
CA ALA A 276 -8.95 12.13 53.94
C ALA A 276 -9.22 12.51 52.48
N GLY A 277 -9.33 11.49 51.63
CA GLY A 277 -10.22 11.49 50.48
C GLY A 277 -9.74 12.26 49.25
N LEU A 278 -8.99 11.58 48.38
CA LEU A 278 -9.14 11.61 46.92
C LEU A 278 -8.31 10.44 46.38
N ARG A 279 -8.94 9.51 45.66
CA ARG A 279 -8.23 8.44 44.95
C ARG A 279 -7.19 9.11 44.04
N PRO A 280 -5.89 8.79 44.15
CA PRO A 280 -4.92 9.34 43.23
C PRO A 280 -5.22 8.72 41.85
N ARG A 281 -5.83 9.50 40.95
CA ARG A 281 -5.69 9.23 39.52
C ARG A 281 -4.18 9.25 39.30
N SER A 282 -3.67 8.11 38.86
CA SER A 282 -2.26 7.87 38.56
C SER A 282 -1.62 9.13 38.00
N SER A 283 -0.55 9.59 38.64
CA SER A 283 0.36 10.59 38.12
C SER A 283 0.57 10.30 36.65
N THR A 284 -0.09 11.05 35.78
CA THR A 284 0.12 10.94 34.34
C THR A 284 1.47 11.59 34.15
N THR A 285 2.53 10.78 34.27
CA THR A 285 3.79 11.12 33.62
C THR A 285 3.39 11.39 32.18
N CYS A 286 3.42 12.66 31.79
CA CYS A 286 3.28 13.04 30.40
C CYS A 286 4.50 12.44 29.72
N SER A 287 4.38 11.17 29.33
CA SER A 287 5.45 10.44 28.67
C SER A 287 5.65 11.16 27.35
N PHE A 288 6.73 11.93 27.26
CA PHE A 288 7.18 12.53 26.02
C PHE A 288 7.64 11.38 25.13
N TYR A 289 6.70 10.70 24.49
CA TYR A 289 7.04 9.83 23.38
C TYR A 289 7.73 10.70 22.32
N SER A 290 8.82 10.18 21.76
CA SER A 290 9.42 10.80 20.59
C SER A 290 8.37 10.87 19.49
N LEU A 291 8.33 11.98 18.76
CA LEU A 291 7.52 12.11 17.56
C LEU A 291 7.74 10.90 16.64
N LEU A 292 6.66 10.34 16.14
CA LEU A 292 6.62 9.17 15.28
C LEU A 292 7.45 9.35 14.01
N ARG A 293 7.51 10.57 13.47
CA ARG A 293 8.41 10.90 12.33
C ARG A 293 9.90 10.65 12.63
N ASN A 294 10.28 10.59 13.91
CA ASN A 294 11.63 10.30 14.39
C ASN A 294 11.78 8.86 14.89
N ALA A 295 10.71 8.07 14.93
CA ALA A 295 10.77 6.67 15.30
C ALA A 295 11.33 5.84 14.13
N PRO A 296 12.14 4.80 14.39
CA PRO A 296 12.51 3.82 13.37
C PRO A 296 11.26 3.31 12.65
N SER A 297 11.31 3.35 11.32
CA SER A 297 10.23 2.85 10.46
C SER A 297 8.86 3.48 10.76
N TRP A 298 8.79 4.66 11.39
CA TRP A 298 7.53 5.29 11.82
C TRP A 298 6.60 4.34 12.60
N GLN A 299 7.18 3.40 13.36
CA GLN A 299 6.41 2.39 14.08
C GLN A 299 5.80 2.98 15.35
N SER A 300 4.46 2.93 15.45
CA SER A 300 3.74 3.46 16.61
C SER A 300 3.98 2.61 17.86
N PRO A 301 3.93 3.19 19.08
CA PRO A 301 4.03 2.44 20.32
C PRO A 301 3.02 1.29 20.42
N ASP A 302 3.36 0.22 21.14
CA ASP A 302 2.55 -1.01 21.19
C ASP A 302 1.13 -0.80 21.73
N PHE A 303 0.89 0.21 22.58
CA PHE A 303 -0.45 0.48 23.12
C PHE A 303 -1.43 1.05 22.08
N VAL A 304 -0.95 1.53 20.93
CA VAL A 304 -1.81 2.07 19.87
C VAL A 304 -2.60 0.92 19.21
N PRO A 305 -3.95 0.97 19.20
CA PRO A 305 -4.82 -0.01 18.56
C PRO A 305 -4.56 -0.14 17.06
N ALA A 306 -4.83 -1.31 16.48
CA ALA A 306 -4.47 -1.58 15.08
C ALA A 306 -5.20 -0.69 14.06
N ASN A 307 -6.47 -0.36 14.34
CA ASN A 307 -7.30 0.54 13.53
C ASN A 307 -6.91 2.02 13.64
N GLU A 308 -6.17 2.41 14.68
CA GLU A 308 -5.68 3.79 14.90
C GLU A 308 -4.26 4.00 14.41
N LEU A 309 -3.59 2.96 13.90
CA LEU A 309 -2.26 3.08 13.33
C LEU A 309 -2.26 4.03 12.12
N PRO A 310 -1.21 4.84 11.93
CA PRO A 310 -1.03 5.61 10.69
C PRO A 310 -1.05 4.75 9.43
N LEU A 311 -0.61 3.49 9.54
CA LEU A 311 -0.75 2.50 8.46
C LEU A 311 -2.22 2.23 8.12
N ALA A 312 -3.10 2.09 9.11
CA ALA A 312 -4.53 1.89 8.91
C ALA A 312 -5.20 3.13 8.31
N GLN A 313 -4.93 4.30 8.89
CA GLN A 313 -5.47 5.59 8.42
C GLN A 313 -5.04 5.90 6.97
N SER A 314 -3.78 5.65 6.65
CA SER A 314 -3.27 5.81 5.29
C SER A 314 -3.87 4.82 4.30
N THR A 315 -4.09 3.56 4.73
CA THR A 315 -4.71 2.52 3.90
C THR A 315 -6.15 2.89 3.53
N VAL A 316 -6.95 3.34 4.50
CA VAL A 316 -8.32 3.82 4.27
C VAL A 316 -8.34 4.95 3.23
N LYS A 317 -7.49 5.96 3.40
CA LYS A 317 -7.45 7.12 2.51
C LYS A 317 -6.94 6.78 1.11
N ALA A 318 -5.96 5.88 1.00
CA ALA A 318 -5.47 5.36 -0.26
C ALA A 318 -6.61 4.62 -1.00
N LEU A 319 -7.28 3.70 -0.33
CA LEU A 319 -8.39 2.92 -0.90
C LEU A 319 -9.57 3.80 -1.32
N ALA A 320 -9.93 4.82 -0.54
CA ALA A 320 -10.99 5.76 -0.92
C ALA A 320 -10.64 6.52 -2.22
N SER A 321 -9.39 6.98 -2.34
CA SER A 321 -8.89 7.64 -3.55
C SER A 321 -8.95 6.70 -4.75
N MET A 322 -8.49 5.45 -4.58
CA MET A 322 -8.54 4.43 -5.63
C MET A 322 -9.97 4.12 -6.05
N HIS A 323 -10.88 3.90 -5.10
CA HIS A 323 -12.26 3.52 -5.40
C HIS A 323 -12.93 4.56 -6.30
N CYS A 324 -12.86 5.85 -5.96
CA CYS A 324 -13.43 6.92 -6.77
C CYS A 324 -12.83 6.95 -8.19
N ILE A 325 -11.51 6.78 -8.31
CA ILE A 325 -10.82 6.82 -9.61
C ILE A 325 -11.19 5.61 -10.47
N LEU A 326 -11.29 4.42 -9.86
CA LEU A 326 -11.59 3.18 -10.56
C LEU A 326 -13.07 3.11 -10.96
N GLU A 327 -13.98 3.61 -10.12
CA GLU A 327 -15.41 3.76 -10.45
C GLU A 327 -15.59 4.70 -11.65
N ASN A 328 -15.04 5.91 -11.60
CA ASN A 328 -15.05 6.84 -12.74
C ASN A 328 -14.39 6.25 -14.00
N THR A 329 -13.37 5.41 -13.83
CA THR A 329 -12.74 4.70 -14.97
C THR A 329 -13.68 3.64 -15.53
N MET A 330 -14.39 2.89 -14.67
CA MET A 330 -15.34 1.84 -15.05
C MET A 330 -16.54 2.41 -15.81
N ASP A 331 -17.15 3.48 -15.31
CA ASP A 331 -18.30 4.13 -15.97
C ASP A 331 -17.89 4.64 -17.34
N ALA A 332 -16.77 5.34 -17.39
CA ALA A 332 -16.30 5.93 -18.63
C ALA A 332 -15.74 4.88 -19.61
N ARG A 333 -15.38 3.69 -19.13
CA ARG A 333 -15.13 2.48 -19.94
C ARG A 333 -16.43 1.93 -20.51
N MET A 334 -17.49 1.82 -19.71
CA MET A 334 -18.80 1.35 -20.18
C MET A 334 -19.34 2.27 -21.28
N ASP A 335 -19.26 3.58 -21.09
CA ASP A 335 -19.64 4.60 -22.08
C ASP A 335 -18.82 4.50 -23.37
N GLU A 336 -17.51 4.25 -23.27
CA GLU A 336 -16.64 4.08 -24.45
C GLU A 336 -16.99 2.78 -25.20
N LEU A 337 -17.25 1.69 -24.47
CA LEU A 337 -17.60 0.41 -25.09
C LEU A 337 -18.99 0.44 -25.73
N ALA A 338 -19.94 1.20 -25.18
CA ALA A 338 -21.28 1.38 -25.74
C ALA A 338 -21.29 2.14 -27.08
N GLN A 339 -20.23 2.87 -27.41
CA GLN A 339 -20.11 3.59 -28.68
C GLN A 339 -19.72 2.70 -29.86
N TYR A 340 -19.17 1.50 -29.61
CA TYR A 340 -18.85 0.59 -30.70
C TYR A 340 -20.13 -0.09 -31.19
N PRO A 341 -20.38 -0.08 -32.51
CA PRO A 341 -21.52 -0.81 -33.05
C PRO A 341 -21.37 -2.31 -32.76
N PRO A 342 -22.49 -3.06 -32.65
CA PRO A 342 -22.45 -4.51 -32.56
C PRO A 342 -21.61 -5.13 -33.68
N ASP A 343 -20.99 -6.28 -33.42
CA ASP A 343 -20.15 -6.94 -34.43
C ASP A 343 -20.93 -7.27 -35.72
N ASP A 344 -22.25 -7.50 -35.61
CA ASP A 344 -23.17 -7.79 -36.72
C ASP A 344 -23.73 -6.53 -37.43
N ASP A 345 -23.37 -5.33 -36.98
CA ASP A 345 -23.80 -4.08 -37.61
C ASP A 345 -23.22 -3.94 -39.03
N GLU A 346 -23.98 -3.35 -39.95
CA GLU A 346 -23.59 -3.20 -41.36
C GLU A 346 -22.26 -2.42 -41.50
N VAL A 347 -22.06 -1.38 -40.70
CA VAL A 347 -20.83 -0.57 -40.71
C VAL A 347 -19.65 -1.40 -40.22
N SER A 348 -19.84 -2.17 -39.14
CA SER A 348 -18.82 -3.09 -38.62
C SER A 348 -18.44 -4.15 -39.66
N CYS A 349 -19.44 -4.76 -40.31
CA CYS A 349 -19.24 -5.76 -41.35
C CYS A 349 -18.46 -5.21 -42.55
N LEU A 350 -18.80 -3.99 -43.00
CA LEU A 350 -18.08 -3.32 -44.09
C LEU A 350 -16.64 -2.98 -43.70
N GLN A 351 -16.44 -2.45 -42.50
CA GLN A 351 -15.10 -2.15 -41.99
C GLN A 351 -14.24 -3.41 -41.90
N ASP A 352 -14.80 -4.52 -41.43
CA ASP A 352 -14.11 -5.81 -41.33
C ASP A 352 -13.78 -6.40 -42.68
N ALA A 353 -14.66 -6.25 -43.67
CA ALA A 353 -14.42 -6.72 -45.03
C ALA A 353 -13.22 -6.00 -45.68
N ILE A 354 -13.00 -4.72 -45.34
CA ILE A 354 -11.88 -3.91 -45.80
C ILE A 354 -10.62 -4.21 -44.98
N GLU A 355 -10.70 -4.13 -43.65
CA GLU A 355 -9.56 -4.26 -42.73
C GLU A 355 -8.95 -5.67 -42.77
N PHE A 356 -9.80 -6.70 -42.90
CA PHE A 356 -9.41 -8.11 -42.92
C PHE A 356 -9.58 -8.75 -44.31
N ALA A 357 -9.44 -7.94 -45.37
CA ALA A 357 -9.41 -8.41 -46.74
C ALA A 357 -8.30 -9.45 -46.95
N GLY A 358 -8.59 -10.52 -47.71
CA GLY A 358 -7.63 -11.59 -48.00
C GLY A 358 -7.38 -12.61 -46.88
N LEU A 359 -7.87 -12.38 -45.66
CA LEU A 359 -7.82 -13.38 -44.59
C LEU A 359 -8.89 -14.48 -44.77
N SER A 360 -8.57 -15.69 -44.31
CA SER A 360 -9.57 -16.76 -44.17
C SER A 360 -10.63 -16.39 -43.14
N GLU A 361 -11.80 -17.03 -43.20
CA GLU A 361 -12.88 -16.76 -42.24
C GLU A 361 -12.45 -17.00 -40.77
N ALA A 362 -11.64 -18.04 -40.53
CA ALA A 362 -11.07 -18.31 -39.22
C ALA A 362 -10.13 -17.18 -38.74
N ALA A 363 -9.22 -16.71 -39.62
CA ALA A 363 -8.31 -15.62 -39.29
C ALA A 363 -9.05 -14.28 -39.10
N ARG A 364 -10.16 -14.05 -39.82
CA ARG A 364 -11.04 -12.90 -39.60
C ARG A 364 -11.68 -12.92 -38.23
N ARG A 365 -12.17 -14.10 -37.78
CA ARG A 365 -12.73 -14.26 -36.43
C ARG A 365 -11.69 -13.96 -35.35
N GLU A 366 -10.49 -14.53 -35.45
CA GLU A 366 -9.40 -14.26 -34.51
C GLU A 366 -9.02 -12.77 -34.47
N ALA A 367 -8.98 -12.11 -35.63
CA ALA A 367 -8.69 -10.69 -35.72
C ALA A 367 -9.77 -9.82 -35.03
N ARG A 368 -11.06 -10.17 -35.16
CA ARG A 368 -12.17 -9.50 -34.45
C ARG A 368 -12.07 -9.69 -32.94
N GLU A 369 -11.86 -10.91 -32.48
CA GLU A 369 -11.69 -11.22 -31.06
C GLU A 369 -10.50 -10.44 -30.47
N LYS A 370 -9.38 -10.41 -31.19
CA LYS A 370 -8.23 -9.59 -30.82
C LYS A 370 -8.58 -8.11 -30.76
N ARG A 371 -9.25 -7.55 -31.77
CA ARG A 371 -9.67 -6.14 -31.80
C ARG A 371 -10.60 -5.82 -30.62
N ALA A 372 -11.57 -6.67 -30.33
CA ALA A 372 -12.49 -6.53 -29.20
C ALA A 372 -11.76 -6.58 -27.85
N HIS A 373 -10.82 -7.52 -27.68
CA HIS A 373 -9.95 -7.58 -26.51
C HIS A 373 -9.14 -6.29 -26.33
N LEU A 374 -8.45 -5.82 -27.37
CA LEU A 374 -7.65 -4.59 -27.31
C LEU A 374 -8.50 -3.35 -26.99
N ARG A 375 -9.73 -3.26 -27.52
CA ARG A 375 -10.70 -2.20 -27.16
C ARG A 375 -11.07 -2.26 -25.69
N LYS A 376 -11.44 -3.44 -25.18
CA LYS A 376 -11.80 -3.64 -23.76
C LYS A 376 -10.64 -3.32 -22.83
N THR A 377 -9.42 -3.72 -23.17
CA THR A 377 -8.21 -3.45 -22.39
C THR A 377 -7.89 -1.96 -22.40
N LYS A 378 -7.93 -1.30 -23.57
CA LYS A 378 -7.69 0.14 -23.68
C LYS A 378 -8.71 0.97 -22.89
N ALA A 379 -9.99 0.63 -23.01
CA ALA A 379 -11.05 1.34 -22.30
C ALA A 379 -10.93 1.16 -20.78
N ALA A 380 -10.29 0.07 -20.30
CA ALA A 380 -10.03 -0.20 -18.88
C ALA A 380 -8.74 0.43 -18.33
N GLU A 381 -7.97 1.18 -19.13
CA GLU A 381 -6.82 1.92 -18.62
C GLU A 381 -7.26 2.94 -17.56
N ILE A 382 -6.59 2.94 -16.42
CA ILE A 382 -6.90 3.84 -15.30
C ILE A 382 -6.76 5.29 -15.77
N ARG A 383 -7.87 6.04 -15.76
CA ARG A 383 -7.94 7.42 -16.26
C ARG A 383 -7.45 8.41 -15.22
N LEU A 384 -6.23 8.22 -14.74
CA LEU A 384 -5.69 8.91 -13.58
C LEU A 384 -5.60 10.43 -13.76
N VAL A 385 -5.10 10.89 -14.91
CA VAL A 385 -4.92 12.32 -15.21
C VAL A 385 -6.25 13.07 -15.21
N ARG A 386 -7.34 12.44 -15.70
CA ARG A 386 -8.68 13.03 -15.72
C ARG A 386 -9.30 13.10 -14.32
N ASN A 387 -8.83 12.27 -13.40
CA ASN A 387 -9.34 12.11 -12.06
C ASN A 387 -8.32 12.54 -10.99
N VAL A 388 -7.37 13.41 -11.34
CA VAL A 388 -6.23 13.77 -10.48
C VAL A 388 -6.67 14.40 -9.15
N GLU A 389 -7.77 15.14 -9.13
CA GLU A 389 -8.30 15.74 -7.89
C GLU A 389 -8.78 14.68 -6.88
N LEU A 390 -9.26 13.53 -7.37
CA LEU A 390 -9.70 12.42 -6.52
C LEU A 390 -8.53 11.71 -5.83
N LEU A 391 -7.29 11.87 -6.33
CA LEU A 391 -6.12 11.41 -5.60
C LEU A 391 -5.96 12.14 -4.28
N LYS A 392 -6.26 13.45 -4.24
CA LYS A 392 -6.15 14.29 -3.04
C LYS A 392 -7.40 14.23 -2.18
N ASN A 393 -8.56 14.33 -2.82
CA ASN A 393 -9.85 14.51 -2.19
C ASN A 393 -10.84 13.47 -2.76
N PRO A 394 -10.81 12.21 -2.29
CA PRO A 394 -11.86 11.26 -2.61
C PRO A 394 -13.23 11.81 -2.19
N GLN A 395 -14.27 11.52 -2.98
CA GLN A 395 -15.61 12.07 -2.79
C GLN A 395 -16.60 10.95 -2.46
N GLY A 396 -17.44 11.16 -1.43
CA GLY A 396 -18.56 10.25 -1.15
C GLY A 396 -18.19 8.84 -0.69
N VAL A 397 -16.91 8.56 -0.46
CA VAL A 397 -16.40 7.25 -0.07
C VAL A 397 -15.72 7.35 1.30
N GLU A 398 -16.27 6.63 2.27
CA GLU A 398 -15.71 6.51 3.61
C GLU A 398 -15.55 5.02 3.93
N PHE A 399 -14.30 4.57 3.98
CA PHE A 399 -13.97 3.23 4.45
C PHE A 399 -13.52 3.30 5.91
N VAL A 400 -13.64 2.18 6.62
CA VAL A 400 -13.23 2.09 8.02
C VAL A 400 -12.20 0.98 8.17
N ALA A 401 -11.14 1.26 8.92
CA ALA A 401 -10.23 0.22 9.38
C ALA A 401 -10.79 -0.38 10.67
N GLU A 402 -10.94 -1.70 10.69
CA GLU A 402 -11.39 -2.45 11.85
C GLU A 402 -10.24 -3.30 12.40
N GLU A 403 -10.15 -3.45 13.72
CA GLU A 403 -9.21 -4.42 14.29
C GLU A 403 -9.59 -5.84 13.81
N PHE A 404 -8.62 -6.54 13.22
CA PHE A 404 -8.83 -7.90 12.74
C PHE A 404 -8.39 -8.90 13.82
N LYS A 405 -9.37 -9.42 14.55
CA LYS A 405 -9.19 -10.40 15.64
C LYS A 405 -9.65 -11.77 15.14
N VAL A 406 -8.77 -12.76 15.19
CA VAL A 406 -9.04 -14.16 14.79
C VAL A 406 -9.11 -15.06 16.01
#